data_AF-A0A452XNF4-F1
#
_entry.id   AF-A0A452XNF4-F1
#
_cell.length_a   1.000
_cell.length_b   1.000
_cell.length_c   1.000
_cell.angle_alpha   90.00
_cell.angle_beta   90.00
_cell.angle_gamma   90.00
#
_symmetry.space_group_name_H-M   'P 1'
#
loop_
_entity.id
_entity.type
_entity.pdbx_description
1 polymer ?
#
loop_
_entity_poly.entity_id
_entity_poly.type
_entity_poly.pdbx_seq_one_letter_code
_entity_poly.pdbx_strand_id
1 'polypeptide(L)'
;TFIHDAWLLAQGLIDIGDERKTWKVIQGVWLEMLCFSAGRCRGYLHAKSLGSGVEYLSYVWLLLADMGMETFSERIQRSMSVNLLKRRTEHLPNTV
;
A
#
# COMPACT_ATOMS: atom_id res chain seq x y z
N THR A 1 -24.95 10.24 -8.29
CA THR A 1 -24.48 8.84 -8.21
C THR A 1 -23.69 8.64 -6.92
N PHE A 2 -22.50 9.21 -6.71
CA PHE A 2 -21.72 8.99 -5.47
C PHE A 2 -22.46 9.22 -4.13
N ILE A 3 -23.18 10.35 -3.99
CA ILE A 3 -23.92 10.66 -2.73
C ILE A 3 -25.04 9.63 -2.49
N HIS A 4 -25.71 9.19 -3.55
CA HIS A 4 -26.76 8.18 -3.47
C HIS A 4 -26.18 6.81 -3.11
N ASP A 5 -25.04 6.44 -3.68
CA ASP A 5 -24.37 5.17 -3.38
C ASP A 5 -23.83 5.15 -1.95
N ALA A 6 -23.26 6.26 -1.47
CA ALA A 6 -22.83 6.42 -0.09
C ALA A 6 -24.01 6.34 0.89
N TRP A 7 -25.15 6.93 0.54
CA TRP A 7 -26.37 6.84 1.34
C TRP A 7 -26.92 5.40 1.37
N LEU A 8 -26.96 4.71 0.23
CA LEU A 8 -27.40 3.32 0.15
C LEU A 8 -26.50 2.39 0.98
N LEU A 9 -25.19 2.60 0.94
CA LEU A 9 -24.23 1.88 1.76
C LEU A 9 -24.47 2.14 3.26
N ALA A 10 -24.67 3.40 3.65
CA ALA A 10 -24.96 3.76 5.03
C ALA A 10 -26.27 3.11 5.52
N GLN A 11 -27.31 3.10 4.69
CA GLN A 11 -28.56 2.42 5.00
C GLN A 11 -28.34 0.91 5.18
N GLY A 12 -27.60 0.28 4.27
CA GLY A 12 -27.25 -1.15 4.39
C GLY A 12 -26.45 -1.47 5.66
N LEU A 13 -25.58 -0.57 6.12
CA LEU A 13 -24.84 -0.73 7.38
C LEU A 13 -25.72 -0.57 8.63
N ILE A 14 -26.74 0.30 8.57
CA ILE A 14 -27.73 0.48 9.65
C ILE A 14 -28.66 -0.74 9.71
N ASP A 15 -29.10 -1.25 8.56
CA ASP A 15 -30.02 -2.39 8.44
C ASP A 15 -29.42 -3.71 8.95
N ILE A 16 -28.09 -3.80 9.14
CA ILE A 16 -27.44 -4.95 9.81
C ILE A 16 -27.98 -5.12 11.25
N GLY A 17 -28.38 -4.03 11.92
CA GLY A 17 -29.03 -4.05 13.25
C GLY A 17 -28.15 -4.58 14.40
N ASP A 18 -26.92 -5.00 14.12
CA ASP A 18 -25.95 -5.55 15.06
C ASP A 18 -24.68 -4.70 15.01
N GLU A 19 -24.50 -3.88 16.04
CA GLU A 19 -23.39 -2.92 16.15
C GLU A 19 -22.01 -3.60 16.02
N ARG A 20 -21.84 -4.81 16.57
CA ARG A 20 -20.57 -5.53 16.50
C ARG A 20 -20.26 -5.94 15.06
N LYS A 21 -21.26 -6.40 14.32
CA LYS A 21 -21.10 -6.77 12.91
C LYS A 21 -20.85 -5.55 12.04
N THR A 22 -21.60 -4.47 12.24
CA THR A 22 -21.41 -3.20 11.52
C THR A 22 -19.99 -2.67 11.73
N TRP A 23 -19.51 -2.64 12.98
CA TRP A 23 -18.15 -2.17 13.27
C TRP A 23 -17.07 -3.07 12.67
N LYS A 24 -17.27 -4.40 12.67
CA LYS A 24 -16.35 -5.34 12.02
C LYS A 24 -16.23 -5.08 10.52
N VAL A 25 -17.33 -4.77 9.83
CA VAL A 25 -17.31 -4.41 8.41
C VAL A 25 -16.55 -3.11 8.19
N ILE A 26 -16.85 -2.07 8.97
CA ILE A 26 -16.18 -0.76 8.87
C ILE A 26 -14.67 -0.93 9.09
N GLN A 27 -14.27 -1.63 10.15
CA GLN A 27 -12.87 -1.90 10.44
C GLN A 27 -12.17 -2.67 9.31
N GLY A 28 -12.83 -3.68 8.73
CA GLY A 28 -12.29 -4.44 7.60
C GLY A 28 -12.02 -3.55 6.38
N VAL A 29 -12.99 -2.73 5.99
CA VAL A 29 -12.85 -1.80 4.85
C VAL A 29 -11.73 -0.79 5.11
N TRP A 30 -11.67 -0.20 6.30
CA TRP A 30 -10.59 0.73 6.67
C TRP A 30 -9.22 0.06 6.64
N LEU A 31 -9.10 -1.18 7.14
CA LEU A 31 -7.85 -1.92 7.11
C LEU A 31 -7.41 -2.23 5.68
N GLU A 32 -8.34 -2.68 4.82
CA GLU A 32 -8.06 -2.93 3.40
C GLU A 32 -7.60 -1.66 2.69
N MET A 33 -8.28 -0.53 2.90
CA MET A 33 -7.89 0.76 2.32
C MET A 33 -6.50 1.21 2.80
N LEU A 34 -6.19 1.04 4.09
CA LEU A 34 -4.87 1.35 4.64
C LEU A 34 -3.79 0.46 4.04
N CYS A 35 -4.01 -0.86 3.99
CA CYS A 35 -3.05 -1.81 3.43
C CYS A 35 -2.84 -1.59 1.93
N PHE A 36 -3.91 -1.32 1.20
CA PHE A 36 -3.88 -0.96 -0.22
C PHE A 36 -3.07 0.31 -0.47
N SER A 37 -3.27 1.32 0.36
CA SER A 37 -2.57 2.61 0.27
C SER A 37 -1.10 2.45 0.58
N ALA A 38 -0.77 1.81 1.72
CA ALA A 38 0.59 1.52 2.15
C ALA A 38 1.35 0.68 1.11
N GLY A 39 0.74 -0.35 0.55
CA GLY A 39 1.34 -1.19 -0.48
C GLY A 39 1.63 -0.48 -1.80
N ARG A 40 0.91 0.62 -2.11
CA ARG A 40 1.10 1.45 -3.31
C ARG A 40 1.99 2.67 -3.12
N CYS A 41 2.41 2.97 -1.90
CA CYS A 41 3.37 4.03 -1.62
C CYS A 41 4.74 3.64 -2.22
N ARG A 42 4.95 3.89 -3.52
CA ARG A 42 6.20 3.59 -4.27
C ARG A 42 7.46 4.18 -3.64
N GLY A 43 7.30 5.19 -2.79
CA GLY A 43 8.35 6.12 -2.36
C GLY A 43 8.13 6.74 -0.98
N TYR A 44 7.52 6.04 -0.01
CA TYR A 44 7.69 6.44 1.41
C TYR A 44 9.20 6.48 1.77
N LEU A 45 9.98 5.61 1.14
CA LEU A 45 11.43 5.56 1.25
C LEU A 45 12.18 6.75 0.61
N HIS A 46 11.55 7.67 -0.12
CA HIS A 46 12.16 8.97 -0.42
C HIS A 46 11.94 10.01 0.70
N ALA A 47 10.89 9.85 1.53
CA ALA A 47 10.54 10.76 2.62
C ALA A 47 11.33 10.52 3.92
N LYS A 48 11.97 9.36 4.09
CA LYS A 48 12.96 9.12 5.17
C LYS A 48 14.22 10.01 5.04
N SER A 49 14.37 10.76 3.94
CA SER A 49 15.55 11.62 3.73
C SER A 49 15.49 13.01 4.40
N LEU A 50 14.35 13.48 4.94
CA LEU A 50 14.22 14.84 5.52
C LEU A 50 13.42 14.87 6.85
N GLY A 51 13.98 14.35 7.94
CA GLY A 51 13.83 14.88 9.32
C GLY A 51 12.45 15.23 9.94
N SER A 52 11.31 14.81 9.40
CA SER A 52 9.98 15.32 9.82
C SER A 52 8.97 14.20 10.12
N GLY A 53 9.13 13.49 11.24
CA GLY A 53 8.05 12.72 11.86
C GLY A 53 7.73 11.35 11.23
N VAL A 54 7.35 10.43 12.10
CA VAL A 54 6.90 9.08 11.74
C VAL A 54 5.39 9.14 11.49
N GLU A 55 4.94 8.92 10.25
CA GLU A 55 3.52 8.94 9.90
C GLU A 55 2.89 7.54 10.06
N TYR A 56 1.59 7.48 10.39
CA TYR A 56 0.88 6.22 10.66
C TYR A 56 0.99 5.17 9.54
N LEU A 57 0.96 5.61 8.27
CA LEU A 57 1.11 4.74 7.09
C LEU A 57 2.50 4.09 6.97
N SER A 58 3.53 4.72 7.53
CA SER A 58 4.89 4.16 7.61
C SER A 58 4.95 2.93 8.48
N TYR A 59 4.23 2.94 9.61
CA TYR A 59 4.10 1.79 10.49
C TYR A 59 3.30 0.68 9.82
N VAL A 60 2.19 1.02 9.16
CA VAL A 60 1.40 0.03 8.41
C VAL A 60 2.23 -0.60 7.30
N TRP A 61 3.01 0.20 6.56
CA TRP A 61 3.91 -0.32 5.53
C TRP A 61 4.99 -1.24 6.11
N LEU A 62 5.62 -0.87 7.23
CA LEU A 62 6.59 -1.72 7.94
C LEU A 62 5.98 -3.04 8.41
N LEU A 63 4.76 -3.01 8.96
CA LEU A 63 4.04 -4.21 9.39
C LEU A 63 3.71 -5.14 8.21
N LEU A 64 3.32 -4.57 7.07
CA LEU A 64 3.07 -5.35 5.86
C LEU A 64 4.35 -6.01 5.33
N ALA A 65 5.47 -5.29 5.35
CA ALA A 65 6.77 -5.82 4.98
C ALA A 65 7.22 -6.95 5.94
N ASP A 66 7.01 -6.77 7.25
CA ASP A 66 7.33 -7.78 8.28
C ASP A 66 6.52 -9.07 8.11
N MET A 67 5.24 -8.97 7.76
CA MET A 67 4.38 -10.13 7.49
C MET A 67 4.66 -10.81 6.13
N GLY A 68 5.72 -10.43 5.43
CA GLY A 68 6.12 -11.04 4.15
C GLY A 68 5.15 -10.74 3.00
N MET A 69 4.31 -9.71 3.14
CA MET A 69 3.44 -9.28 2.06
C MET A 69 4.26 -8.46 1.06
N GLU A 70 4.57 -9.05 -0.11
CA GLU A 70 5.23 -8.31 -1.19
C GLU A 70 4.38 -7.09 -1.57
N THR A 71 4.86 -5.90 -1.21
CA THR A 71 4.20 -4.65 -1.56
C THR A 71 4.40 -4.35 -3.04
N PHE A 72 3.45 -3.65 -3.65
CA PHE A 72 3.56 -3.26 -5.06
C PHE A 72 4.82 -2.42 -5.31
N SER A 73 5.25 -1.64 -4.32
CA SER A 73 6.52 -0.91 -4.32
C SER A 73 7.75 -1.81 -4.45
N GLU A 74 7.82 -2.91 -3.71
CA GLU A 74 8.95 -3.86 -3.78
C GLU A 74 9.04 -4.54 -5.14
N ARG A 75 7.89 -4.92 -5.72
CA ARG A 75 7.83 -5.50 -7.07
C ARG A 75 8.37 -4.54 -8.13
N ILE A 76 8.01 -3.26 -8.02
CA ILE A 76 8.51 -2.21 -8.92
C ILE A 76 10.00 -1.95 -8.73
N GLN A 77 10.49 -1.90 -7.48
CA GLN A 77 11.90 -1.68 -7.19
C GLN A 77 12.78 -2.85 -7.67
N ARG A 78 12.32 -4.09 -7.50
CA ARG A 78 13.00 -5.28 -8.02
C ARG A 78 13.06 -5.28 -9.54
N SER A 79 11.96 -4.92 -10.20
CA SER A 79 11.92 -4.77 -11.67
C SER A 79 12.89 -3.70 -12.17
N MET A 80 12.92 -2.52 -11.53
CA MET A 80 13.87 -1.45 -11.89
C MET A 80 15.31 -1.87 -11.70
N SER A 81 15.63 -2.53 -10.58
CA SER A 81 16.99 -3.00 -10.27
C SER A 81 17.49 -4.01 -11.31
N VAL A 82 16.64 -4.97 -11.69
CA VAL A 82 16.95 -5.95 -12.75
C VAL A 82 17.16 -5.26 -14.11
N ASN A 83 16.30 -4.30 -14.46
CA ASN A 83 16.43 -3.55 -15.71
C ASN A 83 17.71 -2.68 -15.75
N LEU A 84 18.12 -2.11 -14.62
CA LEU A 84 19.36 -1.34 -14.49
C LEU A 84 20.60 -2.22 -14.60
N LEU A 85 20.58 -3.40 -13.96
CA LEU A 85 21.67 -4.39 -14.08
C LEU A 85 21.80 -4.88 -15.52
N LYS A 86 20.68 -5.19 -16.18
CA LYS A 86 20.65 -5.57 -17.59
C LYS A 86 21.26 -4.49 -18.49
N ARG A 87 20.90 -3.22 -18.26
CA ARG A 87 21.45 -2.08 -19.01
C ARG A 87 22.95 -1.89 -18.77
N ARG A 88 23.44 -2.18 -17.55
CA ARG A 88 24.87 -2.14 -17.20
C ARG A 88 25.65 -3.24 -17.89
N THR A 89 25.10 -4.45 -17.98
CA THR A 89 25.75 -5.58 -18.67
C THR A 89 25.76 -5.41 -20.19
N GLU A 90 24.76 -4.75 -20.77
CA GLU A 90 24.71 -4.43 -22.21
C GLU A 90 25.71 -3.33 -22.62
N HIS A 91 26.13 -2.48 -21.67
CA HIS A 91 27.06 -1.37 -21.91
C HIS A 91 28.51 -1.66 -21.52
N LEU A 92 28.82 -2.83 -20.95
CA LEU A 92 30.20 -3.24 -20.69
C LEU A 92 30.85 -3.58 -22.04
N PRO A 93 31.89 -2.85 -22.50
CA PRO A 93 32.58 -3.22 -23.73
C PRO A 93 33.16 -4.62 -23.52
N ASN A 94 33.08 -5.47 -24.55
CA ASN A 94 33.69 -6.80 -24.54
C ASN A 94 35.20 -6.66 -24.29
N THR A 95 35.63 -6.75 -23.04
CA THR A 95 37.01 -7.04 -22.67
C THR A 95 37.10 -8.54 -22.45
N VAL A 96 37.29 -9.28 -23.55
CA VAL A 96 38.41 -10.18 -23.87
C VAL A 96 38.30 -10.50 -25.35
#